data_AF-A0A2N5A2A5-F1
#
_entry.id   AF-A0A2N5A2A5-F1
#
_cell.length_a   1.000
_cell.length_b   1.000
_cell.length_c   1.000
_cell.angle_alpha   90.00
_cell.angle_beta   90.00
_cell.angle_gamma   90.00
#
_symmetry.space_group_name_H-M   'P 1'
#
loop_
_entity.id
_entity.type
_entity.pdbx_description
1 polymer ?
#
loop_
_entity_poly.entity_id
_entity_poly.type
_entity_poly.pdbx_seq_one_letter_code
_entity_poly.pdbx_strand_id
1 'polypeptide(L)'
;MKNILAIQSHVVFGHAGNSAAEFPMRRLGANVWPLNTVQFSNHTQYGKWTGCVMPPSHLTEIVQGIADIDKLQTCDAVLSGYLGSAEQGEHILGIVRQVKAANPAAKYFCDPVMGHPEKGCIVAPG
;
A
#
# COMPACT_ATOMS: atom_id res chain seq x y z
N MET A 1 -0.55 -14.73 15.13
CA MET A 1 -0.79 -14.54 13.68
C MET A 1 -0.04 -13.30 13.26
N LYS A 2 0.63 -13.29 12.10
CA LYS A 2 1.43 -12.13 11.66
C LYS A 2 0.54 -11.07 11.02
N ASN A 3 0.75 -9.80 11.34
CA ASN A 3 0.00 -8.68 10.77
C ASN A 3 0.83 -7.91 9.74
N ILE A 4 0.25 -7.66 8.57
CA ILE A 4 0.91 -6.95 7.47
C ILE A 4 0.09 -5.72 7.09
N LEU A 5 0.70 -4.54 7.20
CA LEU A 5 0.17 -3.30 6.63
C LEU A 5 0.55 -3.24 5.14
N ALA A 6 -0.43 -3.37 4.25
CA ALA A 6 -0.22 -3.42 2.80
C ALA A 6 -0.65 -2.11 2.14
N ILE A 7 0.33 -1.27 1.79
CA ILE A 7 0.15 0.07 1.22
C ILE A 7 0.34 0.01 -0.30
N GLN A 8 -0.75 -0.19 -1.04
CA GLN A 8 -0.74 -0.43 -2.49
C GLN A 8 -1.97 0.17 -3.17
N SER A 9 -2.05 0.09 -4.50
CA SER A 9 -3.27 0.40 -5.24
C SER A 9 -4.42 -0.57 -4.95
N HIS A 10 -5.65 -0.18 -5.28
CA HIS A 10 -6.81 -1.06 -5.28
C HIS A 10 -7.60 -0.94 -6.59
N VAL A 11 -8.10 -2.07 -7.09
CA VAL A 11 -9.01 -2.14 -8.24
C VAL A 11 -10.28 -2.92 -7.88
N VAL A 12 -11.43 -2.42 -8.31
CA VAL A 12 -12.73 -3.08 -8.05
C VAL A 12 -12.92 -4.29 -8.97
N PHE A 13 -12.61 -4.15 -10.26
CA PHE A 13 -12.63 -5.22 -11.25
C PHE A 13 -11.21 -5.69 -11.58
N GLY A 14 -10.97 -6.98 -11.38
CA GLY A 14 -9.69 -7.65 -11.65
C GLY A 14 -8.73 -7.67 -10.45
N HIS A 15 -7.47 -8.01 -10.72
CA HIS A 15 -6.46 -8.22 -9.68
C HIS A 15 -5.20 -7.40 -9.97
N ALA A 16 -5.02 -6.33 -9.21
CA ALA A 16 -3.80 -5.51 -9.15
C ALA A 16 -3.68 -4.87 -7.75
N GLY A 17 -2.46 -4.60 -7.29
CA GLY A 17 -2.21 -4.06 -5.94
C GLY A 17 -2.81 -4.93 -4.85
N ASN A 18 -3.50 -4.31 -3.89
CA ASN A 18 -4.16 -5.01 -2.78
C ASN A 18 -5.22 -6.03 -3.26
N SER A 19 -5.91 -5.79 -4.39
CA SER A 19 -6.85 -6.77 -4.97
C SER A 19 -6.16 -8.05 -5.49
N ALA A 20 -4.83 -8.04 -5.64
CA ALA A 20 -4.00 -9.20 -5.95
C ALA A 20 -3.19 -9.70 -4.74
N ALA A 21 -2.85 -8.85 -3.77
CA ALA A 21 -1.96 -9.18 -2.66
C ALA A 21 -2.69 -9.62 -1.39
N GLU A 22 -3.83 -9.02 -1.08
CA GLU A 22 -4.54 -9.23 0.19
C GLU A 22 -5.03 -10.66 0.35
N PHE A 23 -5.74 -11.19 -0.65
CA PHE A 23 -6.32 -12.53 -0.58
C PHE A 23 -5.24 -13.62 -0.47
N PRO A 24 -4.17 -13.66 -1.28
CA PRO A 24 -3.12 -14.66 -1.12
C PRO A 24 -2.44 -14.63 0.26
N MET A 25 -2.14 -13.44 0.79
CA MET A 25 -1.54 -13.32 2.13
C MET A 25 -2.49 -13.83 3.22
N ARG A 26 -3.78 -13.45 3.15
CA ARG A 26 -4.80 -13.99 4.07
C ARG A 26 -4.96 -15.49 3.95
N ARG A 27 -4.95 -16.01 2.72
CA ARG A 27 -5.06 -17.45 2.44
C ARG A 27 -3.87 -18.25 2.97
N LEU A 28 -2.69 -17.63 3.09
CA LEU A 28 -1.48 -18.20 3.69
C LEU A 28 -1.41 -18.01 5.22
N GLY A 29 -2.44 -17.44 5.85
CA GLY A 29 -2.56 -17.33 7.30
C GLY A 29 -1.98 -16.04 7.91
N ALA A 30 -1.67 -15.03 7.10
CA ALA A 30 -1.37 -13.69 7.60
C ALA A 30 -2.66 -12.87 7.79
N ASN A 31 -2.66 -11.97 8.77
CA ASN A 31 -3.66 -10.91 8.84
C ASN A 31 -3.17 -9.71 8.02
N VAL A 32 -4.06 -9.08 7.26
CA VAL A 32 -3.70 -8.01 6.32
C VAL A 32 -4.56 -6.78 6.56
N TRP A 33 -3.90 -5.63 6.70
CA TRP A 33 -4.50 -4.30 6.80
C TRP A 33 -4.25 -3.57 5.48
N PRO A 34 -5.18 -3.65 4.51
CA PRO A 34 -5.02 -2.97 3.23
C PRO A 34 -5.20 -1.46 3.41
N LEU A 35 -4.19 -0.68 3.04
CA LEU A 35 -4.24 0.79 2.95
C LEU A 35 -4.06 1.19 1.49
N ASN A 36 -5.13 1.69 0.87
CA ASN A 36 -5.17 1.86 -0.57
C ASN A 36 -4.63 3.25 -0.98
N THR A 37 -3.62 3.30 -1.84
CA THR A 37 -3.04 4.55 -2.38
C THR A 37 -3.91 5.18 -3.46
N VAL A 38 -4.68 4.34 -4.17
CA VAL A 38 -5.67 4.70 -5.18
C VAL A 38 -6.82 3.70 -5.12
N GLN A 39 -8.00 4.10 -5.61
CA GLN A 39 -9.09 3.17 -5.90
C GLN A 39 -9.59 3.41 -7.31
N PHE A 40 -9.39 2.43 -8.19
CA PHE A 40 -9.83 2.49 -9.58
C PHE A 40 -10.85 1.40 -9.91
N SER A 41 -11.65 1.64 -10.97
CA SER A 41 -12.60 0.67 -11.48
C SER A 41 -11.93 -0.62 -11.94
N ASN A 42 -10.78 -0.51 -12.61
CA ASN A 42 -10.00 -1.60 -13.19
C ASN A 42 -8.55 -1.15 -13.42
N HIS A 43 -7.66 -2.07 -13.76
CA HIS A 43 -6.27 -1.72 -14.05
C HIS A 43 -6.15 -0.87 -15.35
N THR A 44 -5.13 0.00 -15.40
CA THR A 44 -5.02 1.05 -16.43
C THR A 44 -4.74 0.51 -17.84
N GLN A 45 -4.24 -0.73 -17.95
CA GLN A 45 -3.95 -1.38 -19.24
C GLN A 45 -5.20 -1.63 -20.11
N TYR A 46 -6.42 -1.52 -19.57
CA TYR A 46 -7.65 -1.53 -20.38
C TYR A 46 -7.85 -0.25 -21.23
N GLY A 47 -7.06 0.81 -21.00
CA GLY A 47 -7.17 2.09 -21.72
C GLY A 47 -8.35 2.97 -21.30
N LYS A 48 -9.34 2.41 -20.60
CA LYS A 48 -10.45 3.14 -19.95
C LYS A 48 -10.57 2.69 -18.51
N TRP A 49 -10.62 3.65 -17.60
CA TRP A 49 -10.80 3.43 -16.16
C TRP A 49 -11.30 4.72 -15.50
N THR A 50 -11.83 4.61 -14.29
CA THR A 50 -12.22 5.77 -13.45
C THR A 50 -11.83 5.51 -12.00
N GLY A 51 -11.83 6.54 -11.17
CA GLY A 51 -11.59 6.45 -9.73
C GLY A 51 -10.77 7.62 -9.19
N CYS A 52 -10.14 7.42 -8.03
CA CYS A 52 -9.41 8.48 -7.34
C CYS A 52 -8.03 8.04 -6.84
N VAL A 53 -7.13 9.01 -6.77
CA VAL A 53 -5.89 8.91 -6.00
C VAL A 53 -6.18 9.41 -4.60
N MET A 54 -5.78 8.66 -3.57
CA MET A 54 -5.97 9.10 -2.19
C MET A 54 -4.98 10.24 -1.87
N PRO A 55 -5.43 11.31 -1.18
CA PRO A 55 -4.52 12.37 -0.74
C PRO A 55 -3.36 11.80 0.09
N PRO A 56 -2.12 12.32 -0.02
CA PRO A 56 -0.99 11.80 0.74
C PRO A 56 -1.23 11.80 2.26
N SER A 57 -1.90 12.85 2.80
CA SER A 57 -2.22 12.95 4.23
C SER A 57 -3.14 11.83 4.72
N HIS A 58 -4.03 11.33 3.86
CA HIS A 58 -4.95 10.22 4.17
C HIS A 58 -4.18 8.98 4.63
N LEU A 59 -3.02 8.69 4.03
CA LEU A 59 -2.21 7.52 4.40
C LEU A 59 -1.73 7.64 5.85
N THR A 60 -1.23 8.81 6.23
CA THR A 60 -0.75 9.06 7.60
C THR A 60 -1.89 9.13 8.60
N GLU A 61 -3.01 9.76 8.25
CA GLU A 61 -4.20 9.86 9.10
C GLU A 61 -4.77 8.48 9.47
N ILE A 62 -4.87 7.56 8.49
CA ILE A 62 -5.38 6.20 8.75
C ILE A 62 -4.41 5.42 9.65
N VAL A 63 -3.10 5.51 9.42
CA VAL A 63 -2.11 4.84 10.29
C VAL A 63 -2.10 5.45 11.68
N GLN A 64 -2.30 6.76 11.81
CA GLN A 64 -2.44 7.41 13.10
C GLN A 64 -3.64 6.86 13.86
N GLY A 65 -4.80 6.68 13.22
CA GLY A 65 -5.95 6.05 13.85
C GLY A 65 -5.69 4.63 14.35
N ILE A 66 -4.84 3.86 13.66
CA ILE A 66 -4.39 2.51 14.12
C ILE A 66 -3.43 2.63 15.32
N ALA A 67 -2.58 3.66 15.33
CA ALA A 67 -1.70 3.94 16.45
C ALA A 67 -2.48 4.37 17.71
N ASP A 68 -3.51 5.20 17.56
CA ASP A 68 -4.33 5.73 18.66
C ASP A 68 -5.10 4.64 19.42
N ILE A 69 -5.28 3.46 18.83
CA ILE A 69 -5.88 2.29 19.47
C ILE A 69 -4.85 1.22 19.88
N ASP A 70 -3.57 1.60 19.98
CA ASP A 70 -2.45 0.74 20.37
C ASP A 70 -2.43 -0.57 19.56
N LYS A 71 -2.49 -0.48 18.23
CA LYS A 71 -2.32 -1.67 17.36
C LYS A 71 -1.04 -1.65 16.54
N LEU A 72 -0.37 -0.51 16.40
CA LEU A 72 0.79 -0.39 15.54
C LEU A 72 1.97 -1.27 16.00
N GLN A 73 2.13 -1.49 17.31
CA GLN A 73 3.14 -2.39 17.88
C GLN A 73 2.90 -3.88 17.53
N THR A 74 1.71 -4.22 17.04
CA THR A 74 1.39 -5.57 16.58
C THR A 74 1.63 -5.75 15.07
N CYS A 75 2.02 -4.70 14.35
CA CYS A 75 2.37 -4.77 12.94
C CYS A 75 3.72 -5.46 12.76
N ASP A 76 3.76 -6.60 12.06
CA ASP A 76 5.00 -7.37 11.84
C ASP A 76 5.72 -6.97 10.55
N ALA A 77 4.99 -6.43 9.57
CA ALA A 77 5.58 -5.98 8.31
C ALA A 77 4.76 -4.86 7.66
N VAL A 78 5.46 -3.97 6.96
CA VAL A 78 4.88 -3.04 5.98
C VAL A 78 5.28 -3.51 4.59
N LEU A 79 4.30 -3.67 3.71
CA LEU A 79 4.48 -3.94 2.28
C LEU A 79 4.04 -2.70 1.50
N SER A 80 4.92 -2.11 0.68
CA SER A 80 4.55 -1.04 -0.24
C SER A 80 4.60 -1.51 -1.69
N GLY A 81 3.78 -0.88 -2.54
CA GLY A 81 3.71 -1.15 -3.98
C GLY A 81 3.43 0.14 -4.75
N TYR A 82 2.50 0.08 -5.71
CA TYR A 82 2.15 1.21 -6.57
C TYR A 82 1.76 2.48 -5.80
N LEU A 83 2.35 3.61 -6.21
CA LEU A 83 2.07 4.96 -5.70
C LEU A 83 1.27 5.76 -6.74
N GLY A 84 0.23 6.44 -6.29
CA GLY A 84 -0.58 7.34 -7.13
C GLY A 84 0.02 8.73 -7.33
N SER A 85 0.96 9.15 -6.46
CA SER A 85 1.73 10.39 -6.60
C SER A 85 3.10 10.29 -5.92
N ALA A 86 4.05 11.15 -6.29
CA ALA A 86 5.37 11.21 -5.67
C ALA A 86 5.30 11.55 -4.17
N GLU A 87 4.41 12.48 -3.79
CA GLU A 87 4.20 12.90 -2.39
C GLU A 87 3.83 11.74 -1.46
N GLN A 88 3.09 10.73 -1.95
CA GLN A 88 2.75 9.55 -1.16
C GLN A 88 4.00 8.78 -0.67
N GLY A 89 5.11 8.87 -1.39
CA GLY A 89 6.37 8.21 -1.02
C GLY A 89 6.89 8.67 0.35
N GLU A 90 6.92 9.98 0.61
CA GLU A 90 7.39 10.53 1.88
C GLU A 90 6.48 10.14 3.05
N HIS A 91 5.16 10.12 2.82
CA HIS A 91 4.18 9.66 3.81
C HIS A 91 4.37 8.18 4.15
N ILE A 92 4.65 7.32 3.17
CA ILE A 92 4.94 5.89 3.38
C ILE A 92 6.22 5.72 4.18
N LEU A 93 7.28 6.49 3.89
CA LEU A 93 8.50 6.45 4.69
C LEU A 93 8.26 6.88 6.14
N GLY A 94 7.40 7.90 6.35
CA GLY A 94 6.93 8.30 7.68
C GLY A 94 6.22 7.17 8.42
N ILE A 95 5.27 6.50 7.75
CA ILE A 95 4.54 5.35 8.29
C ILE A 95 5.50 4.21 8.65
N VAL A 96 6.47 3.88 7.79
CA VAL A 96 7.47 2.84 8.08
C VAL A 96 8.28 3.18 9.32
N ARG A 97 8.69 4.45 9.49
CA ARG A 97 9.39 4.90 10.70
C ARG A 97 8.50 4.76 11.94
N GLN A 98 7.23 5.15 11.86
CA GLN A 98 6.27 5.05 12.96
C GLN A 98 6.02 3.60 13.37
N VAL A 99 5.83 2.69 12.40
CA VAL A 99 5.67 1.25 12.65
C VAL A 99 6.91 0.67 13.32
N LYS A 100 8.12 1.00 12.82
CA LYS A 100 9.37 0.50 13.41
C LYS A 100 9.66 1.08 14.80
N ALA A 101 9.19 2.29 15.08
CA ALA A 101 9.27 2.85 16.43
C ALA A 101 8.36 2.08 17.41
N ALA A 102 7.15 1.71 16.98
CA ALA A 102 6.23 0.91 17.79
C ALA A 102 6.64 -0.57 17.89
N ASN A 103 7.21 -1.14 16.83
CA ASN A 103 7.74 -2.50 16.78
C ASN A 103 9.09 -2.55 16.03
N PRO A 104 10.23 -2.51 16.74
CA PRO A 104 11.56 -2.55 16.12
C PRO A 104 11.86 -3.83 15.32
N ALA A 105 11.11 -4.92 15.54
CA ALA A 105 11.25 -6.16 14.78
C ALA A 105 10.53 -6.11 13.43
N ALA A 106 9.66 -5.11 13.20
CA ALA A 106 8.86 -5.00 11.99
C ALA A 106 9.74 -4.86 10.74
N LYS A 107 9.37 -5.58 9.67
CA LYS A 107 10.08 -5.54 8.39
C LYS A 107 9.42 -4.55 7.44
N TYR A 108 10.21 -3.99 6.52
CA TYR A 108 9.70 -3.21 5.40
C TYR A 108 10.08 -3.93 4.11
N PHE A 109 9.10 -4.24 3.28
CA PHE A 109 9.26 -4.84 1.97
C PHE A 109 8.72 -3.85 0.93
N CYS A 110 9.61 -3.35 0.06
CA CYS A 110 9.28 -2.38 -0.98
C CYS A 110 9.24 -3.08 -2.33
N ASP A 111 8.08 -3.09 -2.99
CA ASP A 111 7.94 -3.45 -4.40
C ASP A 111 7.92 -2.16 -5.25
N PRO A 112 9.03 -1.81 -5.93
CA PRO A 112 9.13 -0.56 -6.69
C PRO A 112 8.39 -0.68 -8.03
N VAL A 113 7.06 -0.57 -8.00
CA VAL A 113 6.19 -0.69 -9.17
C VAL A 113 6.39 0.50 -10.11
N MET A 114 7.35 0.38 -11.03
CA MET A 114 7.74 1.43 -11.97
C MET A 114 7.28 1.18 -13.41
N GLY A 115 6.87 -0.03 -13.77
CA GLY A 115 6.48 -0.38 -15.14
C GLY A 115 7.06 -1.72 -15.59
N HIS A 116 7.05 -1.97 -16.89
CA HIS A 116 7.59 -3.19 -17.49
C HIS A 116 8.75 -2.82 -18.42
N PRO A 117 9.86 -3.59 -18.51
CA PRO A 117 11.01 -3.24 -19.35
C PRO A 117 10.64 -2.92 -20.80
N GLU A 118 9.71 -3.67 -21.39
CA GLU A 118 9.24 -3.45 -22.77
C GLU A 118 8.30 -2.24 -22.93
N LYS A 119 7.71 -1.75 -21.83
CA LYS A 119 6.74 -0.63 -21.83
C LYS A 119 7.32 0.65 -21.23
N GLY A 120 8.56 0.60 -20.72
CA GLY A 120 9.20 1.70 -20.02
C GLY A 120 8.64 1.97 -18.62
N CYS A 121 9.07 3.09 -18.05
CA CYS A 121 8.63 3.56 -16.75
C CYS A 121 7.27 4.28 -16.89
N ILE A 122 6.24 3.81 -16.18
CA ILE A 122 4.88 4.36 -16.21
C ILE A 122 4.47 4.67 -14.78
N VAL A 123 4.91 5.83 -14.28
CA VAL A 123 4.59 6.35 -12.95
C VAL A 123 4.09 7.79 -13.07
N ALA A 124 3.45 8.29 -12.01
CA ALA A 124 3.10 9.71 -11.94
C ALA A 124 4.37 10.58 -12.03
N PRO A 125 4.32 11.75 -12.69
CA PRO A 125 5.40 12.73 -12.64
C PRO A 125 5.68 13.13 -11.18
N GLY A 126 6.96 13.30 -10.84
CA GLY A 126 7.43 13.75 -9.54
C GLY A 126 8.16 15.09 -9.64
#